data_AF-A0A966TS00-F1
#
_entry.id   AF-A0A966TS00-F1
#
_cell.length_a   1.000
_cell.length_b   1.000
_cell.length_c   1.000
_cell.angle_alpha   90.00
_cell.angle_beta   90.00
_cell.angle_gamma   90.00
#
_symmetry.space_group_name_H-M   'P 1'
#
loop_
_entity.id
_entity.type
_entity.pdbx_description
1 polymer ?
#
loop_
_entity_poly.entity_id
_entity_poly.type
_entity_poly.pdbx_seq_one_letter_code
_entity_poly.pdbx_strand_id
1 'polypeptide(L)'
;PAGSKKVDAAQKFVTWATSKDYINLVGKTNGWGAVPTGTRKSTYANVDFLKAARFAKAEKTAIDSANPNDASLPKSPYVGVQFAAIPEFQAIGIAVGQQMSAALAGKTSVDEALKASQVAADREMKKAGYYK
;
A
#
# COMPACT_ATOMS: atom_id res chain seq x y z
N PRO A 1 13.80 0.40 14.57
CA PRO A 1 13.11 -0.04 15.81
C PRO A 1 13.24 0.99 16.92
N ALA A 2 12.25 1.10 17.81
CA ALA A 2 12.26 2.05 18.92
C ALA A 2 13.46 1.84 19.88
N GLY A 3 13.92 0.59 20.04
CA GLY A 3 15.09 0.25 20.87
C GLY A 3 16.45 0.35 20.17
N SER A 4 16.54 0.95 18.98
CA SER A 4 17.79 1.01 18.22
C SER A 4 18.86 1.83 18.96
N LYS A 5 20.11 1.35 18.94
CA LYS A 5 21.28 2.12 19.41
C LYS A 5 21.94 2.95 18.30
N LYS A 6 21.41 2.90 17.07
CA LYS A 6 21.96 3.58 15.89
C LYS A 6 20.95 4.56 15.28
N VAL A 7 20.17 5.24 16.13
CA VAL A 7 19.06 6.12 15.69
C VAL A 7 19.57 7.21 14.74
N ASP A 8 20.65 7.90 15.10
CA ASP A 8 21.18 9.00 14.28
C ASP A 8 21.62 8.54 12.89
N ALA A 9 22.32 7.41 12.82
CA ALA A 9 22.75 6.84 11.55
C ALA A 9 21.55 6.39 10.71
N ALA A 10 20.56 5.75 11.33
CA ALA A 10 19.33 5.32 10.66
C ALA A 10 18.53 6.52 10.12
N GLN A 11 18.41 7.60 10.92
CA GLN A 11 17.70 8.81 10.52
C GLN A 11 18.40 9.49 9.33
N LYS A 12 19.73 9.62 9.38
CA LYS A 12 20.52 10.15 8.25
C LYS A 12 20.27 9.34 6.98
N PHE A 13 20.31 8.02 7.08
CA PHE A 13 20.08 7.13 5.94
C PHE A 13 18.67 7.28 5.36
N VAL A 14 17.62 7.25 6.19
CA VAL A 14 16.23 7.39 5.71
C VAL A 14 16.00 8.77 5.10
N THR A 15 16.53 9.83 5.70
CA THR A 15 16.46 11.18 5.14
C THR A 15 17.14 11.25 3.78
N TRP A 16 18.33 10.66 3.63
CA TRP A 16 19.02 10.60 2.34
C TRP A 16 18.27 9.76 1.31
N ALA A 17 17.88 8.53 1.65
CA ALA A 17 17.23 7.59 0.72
C ALA A 17 15.86 8.06 0.23
N THR A 18 15.21 8.97 0.97
CA THR A 18 13.93 9.57 0.58
C THR A 18 14.08 10.99 0.02
N SER A 19 15.31 11.49 -0.15
CA SER A 19 15.59 12.88 -0.58
C SER A 19 15.36 13.11 -2.07
N LYS A 20 15.36 14.39 -2.48
CA LYS A 20 15.42 14.75 -3.91
C LYS A 20 16.74 14.31 -4.53
N ASP A 21 17.83 14.36 -3.76
CA ASP A 21 19.17 14.01 -4.24
C ASP A 21 19.28 12.53 -4.58
N TYR A 22 18.61 11.66 -3.82
CA TYR A 22 18.53 10.24 -4.15
C TYR A 22 17.79 10.00 -5.46
N ILE A 23 16.66 10.68 -5.68
CA ILE A 23 15.92 10.61 -6.96
C ILE A 23 16.79 11.09 -8.12
N ASN A 24 17.51 12.21 -7.93
CA ASN A 24 18.45 12.72 -8.93
C ASN A 24 19.61 11.76 -9.19
N LEU A 25 20.12 11.09 -8.16
CA LEU A 25 21.16 10.08 -8.28
C LEU A 25 20.67 8.93 -9.18
N VAL A 26 19.52 8.33 -8.86
CA VAL A 26 18.93 7.25 -9.67
C VAL A 26 18.66 7.70 -11.10
N GLY A 27 18.13 8.92 -11.28
CA GLY A 27 17.87 9.48 -12.61
C GLY A 27 19.14 9.61 -13.46
N LYS A 28 20.28 9.97 -12.83
CA LYS A 28 21.59 10.07 -13.49
C LYS A 28 22.25 8.71 -13.75
N THR A 29 22.13 7.75 -12.82
CA THR A 29 22.89 6.49 -12.87
C THR A 29 22.13 5.36 -13.57
N ASN A 30 20.81 5.30 -13.41
CA ASN A 30 19.95 4.22 -13.89
C ASN A 30 18.90 4.71 -14.89
N GLY A 31 18.83 6.03 -15.13
CA GLY A 31 17.89 6.66 -16.05
C GLY A 31 16.61 7.11 -15.35
N TRP A 32 16.02 8.17 -15.89
CA TRP A 32 14.83 8.81 -15.32
C TRP A 32 13.58 7.94 -15.30
N GLY A 33 13.51 6.88 -16.11
CA GLY A 33 12.42 5.91 -16.06
C GLY A 33 12.46 4.97 -14.85
N ALA A 34 13.59 4.90 -14.14
CA ALA A 34 13.80 4.00 -13.00
C ALA A 34 13.74 4.71 -11.64
N VAL A 35 13.44 6.02 -11.60
CA VAL A 35 13.42 6.77 -10.34
C VAL A 35 12.25 6.35 -9.44
N PRO A 36 12.40 6.41 -8.11
CA PRO A 36 11.27 6.27 -7.21
C PRO A 36 10.22 7.36 -7.46
N THR A 37 8.98 6.95 -7.75
CA THR A 37 7.83 7.82 -8.01
C THR A 37 6.92 7.93 -6.78
N GLY A 38 5.84 8.71 -6.88
CA GLY A 38 4.76 8.77 -5.87
C GLY A 38 5.08 9.48 -4.56
N THR A 39 6.34 9.83 -4.29
CA THR A 39 6.76 10.37 -2.99
C THR A 39 6.99 11.89 -2.96
N ARG A 40 7.24 12.53 -4.11
CA ARG A 40 7.59 13.97 -4.19
C ARG A 40 6.92 14.68 -5.36
N LYS A 41 6.29 15.82 -5.08
CA LYS A 41 5.75 16.74 -6.11
C LYS A 41 6.81 17.18 -7.11
N SER A 42 8.05 17.40 -6.65
CA SER A 42 9.17 17.82 -7.53
C SER A 42 9.55 16.78 -8.57
N THR A 43 9.31 15.49 -8.32
CA THR A 43 9.55 14.43 -9.32
C THR A 43 8.62 14.61 -10.51
N TYR A 44 7.33 14.81 -10.25
CA TYR A 44 6.32 15.06 -11.30
C TYR A 44 6.43 16.44 -11.98
N ALA A 45 7.26 17.34 -11.47
CA ALA A 45 7.58 18.61 -12.11
C ALA A 45 8.90 18.56 -12.92
N ASN A 46 9.66 17.46 -12.84
CA ASN A 46 10.94 17.33 -13.52
C ASN A 46 10.74 16.96 -15.00
N VAL A 47 11.31 17.75 -15.90
CA VAL A 47 11.16 17.58 -17.36
C VAL A 47 11.76 16.26 -17.87
N ASP A 48 12.90 15.83 -17.34
CA ASP A 48 13.56 14.60 -17.77
C ASP A 48 12.79 13.38 -17.30
N PHE A 49 12.21 13.43 -16.10
CA PHE A 49 11.26 12.43 -15.63
C PHE A 49 10.02 12.36 -16.54
N LEU A 50 9.39 13.50 -16.84
CA LEU A 50 8.20 13.52 -17.69
C LEU A 50 8.47 13.03 -19.12
N LYS A 51 9.67 13.26 -19.67
CA LYS A 51 10.10 12.71 -20.96
C LYS A 51 10.28 11.19 -20.92
N ALA A 52 10.87 10.66 -19.85
CA ALA A 52 11.16 9.24 -19.72
C ALA A 52 9.93 8.41 -19.28
N ALA A 53 9.10 8.95 -18.39
CA ALA A 53 7.97 8.27 -17.76
C ALA A 53 6.64 8.71 -18.38
N ARG A 54 6.30 8.12 -19.53
CA ARG A 54 5.01 8.38 -20.23
C ARG A 54 3.77 8.12 -19.35
N PHE A 55 3.91 7.28 -18.32
CA PHE A 55 2.88 6.95 -17.34
C PHE A 55 2.70 8.00 -16.23
N ALA A 56 3.61 8.97 -16.08
CA ALA A 56 3.68 9.88 -14.92
C ALA A 56 2.38 10.64 -14.66
N LYS A 57 1.68 11.06 -15.72
CA LYS A 57 0.39 11.76 -15.58
C LYS A 57 -0.69 10.84 -15.00
N ALA A 58 -0.83 9.64 -15.53
CA ALA A 58 -1.83 8.67 -15.08
C ALA A 58 -1.57 8.24 -13.63
N GLU A 59 -0.30 7.97 -13.29
CA GLU A 59 0.11 7.64 -11.93
C GLU A 59 -0.21 8.78 -10.96
N LYS A 60 0.16 10.03 -11.29
CA LYS A 60 -0.13 11.20 -10.45
C LYS A 60 -1.64 11.37 -10.25
N THR A 61 -2.43 11.24 -11.31
CA THR A 61 -3.90 11.33 -11.21
C THR A 61 -4.44 10.25 -10.29
N ALA A 62 -4.00 9.00 -10.41
CA ALA A 62 -4.44 7.90 -9.54
C ALA A 62 -4.08 8.14 -8.06
N ILE A 63 -2.89 8.69 -7.79
CA ILE A 63 -2.47 9.06 -6.44
C ILE A 63 -3.33 10.19 -5.88
N ASP A 64 -3.54 11.25 -6.66
CA ASP A 64 -4.31 12.42 -6.22
C ASP A 64 -5.80 12.09 -6.03
N SER A 65 -6.35 11.11 -6.77
CA SER A 65 -7.75 10.70 -6.68
C SER A 65 -8.03 9.67 -5.58
N ALA A 66 -7.00 9.02 -5.03
CA ALA A 66 -7.18 8.02 -4.00
C ALA A 66 -7.70 8.67 -2.70
N ASN A 67 -8.86 8.21 -2.22
CA ASN A 67 -9.47 8.72 -0.99
C ASN A 67 -9.65 7.60 0.04
N PRO A 68 -8.67 7.35 0.92
CA PRO A 68 -8.78 6.32 1.95
C PRO A 68 -9.82 6.63 3.04
N ASN A 69 -10.32 7.87 3.14
CA ASN A 69 -11.32 8.24 4.15
C ASN A 69 -12.76 8.05 3.68
N ASP A 70 -12.95 7.77 2.38
CA ASP A 70 -14.26 7.56 1.75
C ASP A 70 -14.11 6.64 0.52
N ALA A 71 -13.74 5.38 0.79
CA ALA A 71 -13.33 4.43 -0.23
C ALA A 71 -14.44 3.44 -0.65
N SER A 72 -15.60 3.43 0.02
CA SER A 72 -16.65 2.42 -0.21
C SER A 72 -18.04 3.03 -0.18
N LEU A 73 -18.96 2.43 -0.95
CA LEU A 73 -20.38 2.68 -0.87
C LEU A 73 -21.10 1.34 -0.56
N PRO A 74 -21.76 1.19 0.61
CA PRO A 74 -21.90 2.14 1.72
C PRO A 74 -20.57 2.46 2.42
N LYS A 75 -20.55 3.56 3.19
CA LYS A 75 -19.34 4.03 3.88
C LYS A 75 -18.85 3.01 4.91
N SER A 76 -17.58 2.65 4.83
CA SER A 76 -16.93 1.75 5.78
C SER A 76 -16.60 2.46 7.11
N PRO A 77 -16.55 1.71 8.23
CA PRO A 77 -16.15 2.26 9.54
C PRO A 77 -14.63 2.40 9.72
N TYR A 78 -13.83 2.01 8.72
CA TYR A 78 -12.36 2.06 8.74
C TYR A 78 -11.81 2.96 7.63
N VAL A 79 -10.55 3.39 7.80
CA VAL A 79 -9.78 4.11 6.77
C VAL A 79 -9.01 3.11 5.90
N GLY A 80 -8.93 3.37 4.60
CA GLY A 80 -8.11 2.66 3.63
C GLY A 80 -8.88 2.27 2.38
N VAL A 81 -8.15 2.10 1.26
CA VAL A 81 -8.74 1.75 -0.05
C VAL A 81 -8.62 0.25 -0.31
N GLN A 82 -7.40 -0.27 -0.27
CA GLN A 82 -7.06 -1.67 -0.55
C GLN A 82 -6.80 -2.49 0.72
N PHE A 83 -6.73 -1.84 1.88
CA PHE A 83 -6.61 -2.46 3.19
C PHE A 83 -7.48 -1.73 4.20
N ALA A 84 -7.92 -2.42 5.25
CA ALA A 84 -8.51 -1.76 6.41
C ALA A 84 -7.39 -1.36 7.38
N ALA A 85 -7.32 -0.10 7.78
CA ALA A 85 -6.31 0.42 8.72
C ALA A 85 -6.59 0.01 10.17
N ILE A 86 -6.67 -1.30 10.42
CA ILE A 86 -6.80 -1.92 11.75
C ILE A 86 -5.65 -2.90 11.97
N PRO A 87 -5.17 -3.10 13.21
CA PRO A 87 -4.09 -4.04 13.52
C PRO A 87 -4.35 -5.47 13.02
N GLU A 88 -5.60 -5.91 13.06
CA GLU A 88 -6.05 -7.26 12.74
C GLU A 88 -6.04 -7.55 11.24
N PHE A 89 -5.96 -6.51 10.38
CA PHE A 89 -6.07 -6.68 8.93
C PHE A 89 -4.98 -7.58 8.36
N GLN A 90 -3.81 -7.66 8.99
CA GLN A 90 -2.77 -8.59 8.55
C GLN A 90 -3.25 -10.06 8.63
N ALA A 91 -3.83 -10.45 9.77
CA ALA A 91 -4.33 -11.81 9.96
C ALA A 91 -5.54 -12.09 9.06
N ILE A 92 -6.49 -11.14 9.02
CA ILE A 92 -7.70 -11.24 8.18
C ILE A 92 -7.30 -11.32 6.70
N GLY A 93 -6.48 -10.40 6.23
CA GLY A 93 -6.04 -10.31 4.84
C GLY A 93 -5.28 -11.54 4.36
N ILE A 94 -4.45 -12.15 5.21
CA ILE A 94 -3.78 -13.43 4.90
C ILE A 94 -4.81 -14.55 4.73
N ALA A 95 -5.73 -14.70 5.68
CA ALA A 95 -6.73 -15.77 5.64
C ALA A 95 -7.66 -15.63 4.42
N VAL A 96 -8.19 -14.42 4.18
CA VAL A 96 -9.05 -14.13 3.02
C VAL A 96 -8.26 -14.30 1.71
N GLY A 97 -7.03 -13.80 1.64
CA GLY A 97 -6.18 -13.93 0.45
C GLY A 97 -5.92 -15.38 0.05
N GLN A 98 -5.73 -16.27 1.03
CA GLN A 98 -5.59 -17.72 0.77
C GLN A 98 -6.87 -18.32 0.19
N GLN A 99 -8.05 -17.93 0.70
CA GLN A 99 -9.34 -18.40 0.16
C GLN A 99 -9.58 -17.89 -1.26
N MET A 100 -9.28 -16.61 -1.53
CA MET A 100 -9.43 -16.05 -2.88
C MET A 100 -8.47 -16.73 -3.88
N SER A 101 -7.24 -17.04 -3.45
CA SER A 101 -6.29 -17.80 -4.27
C SER A 101 -6.79 -19.22 -4.56
N ALA A 102 -7.40 -19.90 -3.58
CA ALA A 102 -7.96 -21.24 -3.77
C ALA A 102 -9.16 -21.24 -4.73
N ALA A 103 -10.07 -20.26 -4.61
CA ALA A 103 -11.19 -20.10 -5.53
C ALA A 103 -10.71 -19.81 -6.96
N LEU A 104 -9.74 -18.90 -7.13
CA LEU A 104 -9.15 -18.60 -8.44
C LEU A 104 -8.49 -19.84 -9.08
N ALA A 105 -7.89 -20.70 -8.26
CA ALA A 105 -7.28 -21.96 -8.72
C ALA A 105 -8.30 -23.09 -8.95
N GLY A 106 -9.61 -22.86 -8.74
CA GLY A 106 -10.65 -23.88 -8.89
C GLY A 106 -10.65 -24.96 -7.81
N LYS A 107 -9.97 -24.74 -6.67
CA LYS A 107 -9.88 -25.73 -5.57
C LYS A 107 -11.09 -25.72 -4.64
N THR A 108 -11.88 -24.65 -4.67
CA THR A 108 -13.11 -24.45 -3.90
C THR A 108 -14.03 -23.53 -4.70
N SER A 109 -15.33 -23.55 -4.43
CA SER A 109 -16.23 -22.60 -5.08
C SER A 109 -16.05 -21.18 -4.54
N VAL A 110 -16.51 -20.19 -5.28
CA VAL A 110 -16.52 -18.78 -4.83
C VAL A 110 -17.30 -18.65 -3.52
N ASP A 111 -18.47 -19.29 -3.42
CA ASP A 111 -19.34 -19.21 -2.24
C ASP A 111 -18.68 -19.83 -1.00
N GLU A 112 -18.01 -20.97 -1.16
CA GLU A 112 -17.27 -21.62 -0.07
C GLU A 112 -16.11 -20.75 0.41
N ALA A 113 -15.33 -20.17 -0.51
CA ALA A 113 -14.22 -19.29 -0.18
C ALA A 113 -14.69 -18.02 0.54
N LEU A 114 -15.80 -17.41 0.10
CA LEU A 114 -16.41 -16.26 0.77
C LEU A 114 -16.93 -16.63 2.16
N LYS A 115 -17.59 -17.78 2.32
CA LYS A 115 -18.07 -18.25 3.62
C LYS A 115 -16.92 -18.50 4.60
N ALA A 116 -15.86 -19.16 4.15
CA ALA A 116 -14.67 -19.40 4.98
C ALA A 116 -13.98 -18.09 5.36
N SER A 117 -13.89 -17.14 4.42
CA SER A 117 -13.36 -15.80 4.65
C SER A 117 -14.16 -15.03 5.71
N GLN A 118 -15.49 -15.07 5.63
CA GLN A 118 -16.38 -14.43 6.60
C GLN A 118 -16.17 -14.99 8.01
N VAL A 119 -16.08 -16.32 8.15
CA VAL A 119 -15.84 -16.97 9.45
C VAL A 119 -14.49 -16.57 10.03
N ALA A 120 -13.44 -16.50 9.21
CA ALA A 120 -12.12 -16.09 9.65
C ALA A 120 -12.11 -14.62 10.12
N ALA A 121 -12.69 -13.72 9.33
CA ALA A 121 -12.77 -12.30 9.67
C ALA A 121 -13.59 -12.06 10.96
N ASP A 122 -14.78 -12.64 11.06
CA ASP A 122 -15.66 -12.52 12.23
C ASP A 122 -14.98 -12.99 13.53
N ARG A 123 -14.23 -14.10 13.46
CA ARG A 123 -13.46 -14.60 14.60
C ARG A 123 -12.40 -13.61 15.07
N GLU A 124 -11.63 -13.02 14.16
CA GLU A 124 -10.60 -12.03 14.54
C GLU A 124 -11.22 -10.76 15.12
N MET A 125 -12.32 -10.28 14.52
CA MET A 125 -13.04 -9.10 15.01
C MET A 125 -13.63 -9.33 16.41
N LYS A 126 -14.21 -10.52 16.68
CA LYS A 126 -14.67 -10.91 18.02
C LYS A 126 -13.55 -10.98 19.03
N LYS A 127 -12.42 -11.59 18.66
CA LYS A 127 -11.24 -11.72 19.52
C LYS A 127 -10.65 -10.36 19.89
N ALA A 128 -10.65 -9.42 18.95
CA ALA A 128 -10.22 -8.05 19.18
C ALA A 128 -11.27 -7.15 19.88
N GLY A 129 -12.49 -7.66 20.08
CA GLY A 129 -13.52 -6.99 20.88
C GLY A 129 -14.36 -5.96 20.16
N TYR A 130 -14.37 -5.96 18.81
CA TYR A 130 -15.07 -4.95 18.00
C TYR A 130 -16.60 -5.04 18.03
N TYR A 131 -17.18 -6.15 18.49
CA TYR A 131 -18.64 -6.37 18.53
C TYR A 131 -19.24 -6.29 19.94
N LYS A 132 -18.52 -5.67 20.87
CA LYS A 132 -19.01 -5.40 22.23
C LYS A 132 -19.54 -3.98 22.33
#